data_AF-A0A3B0FST7-F1
#
_entry.id   AF-A0A3B0FST7-F1
#
_cell.length_a   1.000
_cell.length_b   1.000
_cell.length_c   1.000
_cell.angle_alpha   90.00
_cell.angle_beta   90.00
_cell.angle_gamma   90.00
#
_symmetry.space_group_name_H-M   'P 1'
#
loop_
_entity.id
_entity.type
_entity.pdbx_description
1 polymer ?
#
loop_
_entity_poly.entity_id
_entity_poly.type
_entity_poly.pdbx_seq_one_letter_code
_entity_poly.pdbx_strand_id
1 'polypeptide(L)'
;MPAPAARTALGEFLRLWFLGYAGPSRLADRLQQKQGYVWGVAAQSLRGVLDSLLVYLPVTLLHRIPPMQPFIPGIPPQEYYLFLTVATPFVLVLQTFLVAGFIHLALRVLGRPSQLGLIVNIAGFAALVVGAVLIPWDWMWFALGAANQYLLGITPCYGCDALTLLAGT
;
A
#
# COMPACT_ATOMS: atom_id res chain seq x y z
N MET A 1 38.10 -1.83 10.43
CA MET A 1 36.80 -2.24 11.00
C MET A 1 35.67 -1.56 10.21
N PRO A 2 35.00 -2.22 9.27
CA PRO A 2 33.91 -1.60 8.52
C PRO A 2 32.57 -1.81 9.23
N ALA A 3 32.10 -0.79 9.94
CA ALA A 3 30.67 -0.62 10.21
C ALA A 3 30.26 0.86 10.15
N PRO A 4 29.92 1.36 8.93
CA PRO A 4 29.03 2.53 8.85
C PRO A 4 27.97 2.49 7.72
N ALA A 5 27.80 1.39 6.98
CA ALA A 5 26.93 1.36 5.80
C ALA A 5 25.41 1.36 6.11
N ALA A 6 24.98 0.82 7.25
CA ALA A 6 23.55 0.72 7.56
C ALA A 6 22.91 2.07 7.97
N ARG A 7 23.66 2.94 8.67
CA ARG A 7 23.18 4.27 9.08
C ARG A 7 22.98 5.21 7.88
N THR A 8 23.76 5.03 6.81
CA THR A 8 23.60 5.83 5.59
C THR A 8 22.38 5.37 4.78
N ALA A 9 22.11 4.06 4.71
CA ALA A 9 20.97 3.52 3.96
C ALA A 9 19.62 3.96 4.54
N LEU A 10 19.42 3.88 5.86
CA LEU A 10 18.17 4.33 6.49
C LEU A 10 17.97 5.84 6.33
N GLY A 11 19.02 6.64 6.56
CA GLY A 11 18.94 8.09 6.38
C GLY A 11 18.60 8.47 4.95
N GLU A 12 19.15 7.76 3.97
CA GLU A 12 18.80 7.93 2.56
C GLU A 12 17.38 7.49 2.24
N PHE A 13 16.92 6.37 2.80
CA PHE A 13 15.54 5.88 2.65
C PHE A 13 14.53 6.92 3.12
N LEU A 14 14.73 7.46 4.32
CA LEU A 14 13.86 8.48 4.88
C LEU A 14 13.88 9.75 4.02
N ARG A 15 15.06 10.18 3.55
CA ARG A 15 15.17 11.33 2.64
C ARG A 15 14.39 11.10 1.35
N LEU A 16 14.49 9.92 0.73
CA LEU A 16 13.72 9.59 -0.47
C LEU A 16 12.21 9.58 -0.18
N TRP A 17 11.80 9.02 0.97
CA TRP A 17 10.39 9.01 1.35
C TRP A 17 9.85 10.43 1.51
N PHE A 18 10.53 11.30 2.25
CA PHE A 18 10.11 12.69 2.41
C PHE A 18 10.18 13.49 1.11
N LEU A 19 11.15 13.20 0.25
CA LEU A 19 11.25 13.80 -1.09
C LEU A 19 10.03 13.45 -1.95
N GLY A 20 9.40 12.29 -1.74
CA GLY A 20 8.16 11.91 -2.41
C GLY A 20 7.00 12.89 -2.17
N TYR A 21 6.91 13.48 -0.97
CA TYR A 21 5.90 14.51 -0.68
C TYR A 21 6.29 15.87 -1.25
N ALA A 22 7.56 16.25 -1.14
CA ALA A 22 8.03 17.57 -1.52
C ALA A 22 8.25 17.73 -3.04
N GLY A 23 8.49 16.64 -3.77
CA GLY A 23 8.86 16.69 -5.18
C GLY A 23 8.91 15.31 -5.83
N PRO A 24 7.77 14.75 -6.27
CA PRO A 24 7.71 13.40 -6.85
C PRO A 24 8.61 13.23 -8.09
N SER A 25 8.76 14.28 -8.91
CA SER A 25 9.68 14.23 -10.06
C SER A 25 11.14 14.09 -9.63
N ARG A 26 11.56 14.85 -8.59
CA ARG A 26 12.92 14.75 -8.03
C ARG A 26 13.16 13.39 -7.37
N LEU A 27 12.13 12.80 -6.77
CA LEU A 27 12.19 11.43 -6.27
C LEU A 27 12.49 10.45 -7.40
N ALA A 28 11.78 10.53 -8.53
CA ALA A 28 12.02 9.67 -9.68
C ALA A 28 13.46 9.80 -10.21
N ASP A 29 13.97 11.03 -10.34
CA ASP A 29 15.37 11.28 -10.76
C ASP A 29 16.38 10.63 -9.81
N ARG A 30 16.13 10.69 -8.50
CA ARG A 30 17.00 10.07 -7.48
C ARG A 30 16.91 8.55 -7.51
N LEU A 31 15.73 7.99 -7.71
CA LEU A 31 15.53 6.54 -7.83
C LEU A 31 16.16 5.98 -9.11
N GLN A 32 16.26 6.77 -10.19
CA GLN A 32 16.96 6.37 -11.41
C GLN A 32 18.45 6.07 -11.17
N GLN A 33 19.05 6.71 -10.17
CA GLN A 33 20.45 6.47 -9.77
C GLN A 33 20.60 5.23 -8.88
N LYS A 34 19.49 4.62 -8.44
CA LYS A 34 19.51 3.43 -7.58
C LYS A 34 19.40 2.16 -8.42
N GLN A 35 20.33 1.24 -8.21
CA GLN A 35 20.34 -0.05 -8.88
C GLN A 35 19.38 -1.05 -8.21
N GLY A 36 18.82 -1.96 -9.01
CA GLY A 36 17.96 -3.05 -8.54
C GLY A 36 16.56 -2.61 -8.09
N TYR A 37 15.89 -3.47 -7.32
CA TYR A 37 14.51 -3.31 -6.84
C TYR A 37 14.41 -3.13 -5.30
N VAL A 38 15.55 -3.11 -4.61
CA VAL A 38 15.63 -3.19 -3.14
C VAL A 38 14.89 -2.01 -2.48
N TRP A 39 15.01 -0.82 -3.04
CA TRP A 39 14.42 0.40 -2.51
C TRP A 39 12.89 0.38 -2.61
N GLY A 40 12.34 -0.05 -3.75
CA GLY A 40 10.91 -0.22 -3.95
C GLY A 40 10.31 -1.31 -3.08
N VAL A 41 11.00 -2.46 -2.97
CA VAL A 41 10.56 -3.55 -2.08
C VAL A 41 10.56 -3.09 -0.63
N ALA A 42 11.61 -2.41 -0.17
CA ALA A 42 11.66 -1.88 1.18
C ALA A 42 10.53 -0.88 1.45
N ALA A 43 10.22 0.02 0.49
CA ALA A 43 9.13 0.96 0.61
C ALA A 43 7.76 0.28 0.65
N GLN A 44 7.52 -0.71 -0.23
CA GLN A 44 6.26 -1.46 -0.26
C GLN A 44 6.08 -2.33 0.99
N SER A 45 7.15 -2.96 1.48
CA SER A 45 7.11 -3.73 2.73
C SER A 45 6.81 -2.83 3.93
N LEU A 46 7.46 -1.66 4.02
CA LEU A 46 7.17 -0.69 5.08
C LEU A 46 5.70 -0.25 5.01
N ARG A 47 5.20 0.05 3.81
CA ARG A 47 3.80 0.39 3.58
C ARG A 47 2.87 -0.71 4.10
N GLY A 48 3.12 -1.96 3.71
CA GLY A 48 2.29 -3.09 4.15
C GLY A 48 2.35 -3.33 5.65
N VAL A 49 3.51 -3.18 6.28
CA VAL A 49 3.64 -3.25 7.74
C VAL A 49 2.84 -2.13 8.42
N LEU A 50 2.88 -0.90 7.89
CA LEU A 50 2.07 0.19 8.41
C LEU A 50 0.57 -0.10 8.29
N ASP A 51 0.10 -0.64 7.17
CA ASP A 51 -1.31 -1.04 7.01
C ASP A 51 -1.71 -2.17 7.96
N SER A 52 -0.87 -3.20 8.09
CA SER A 52 -1.10 -4.30 9.01
C SER A 52 -1.24 -3.83 10.45
N LEU A 53 -0.32 -2.98 10.91
CA LEU A 53 -0.24 -2.57 12.31
C LEU A 53 -1.16 -1.41 12.66
N LEU A 54 -1.38 -0.48 11.74
CA LEU A 54 -2.11 0.77 12.00
C LEU A 54 -3.53 0.75 11.46
N VAL A 55 -3.90 -0.21 10.60
CA VAL A 55 -5.26 -0.32 10.06
C VAL A 55 -5.88 -1.67 10.44
N TYR A 56 -5.34 -2.77 9.93
CA TYR A 56 -6.02 -4.07 10.06
C TYR A 56 -5.96 -4.65 11.48
N LEU A 57 -4.83 -4.54 12.17
CA LEU A 57 -4.70 -5.06 13.54
C LEU A 57 -5.65 -4.31 14.51
N PRO A 58 -5.71 -2.97 14.52
CA PRO A 58 -6.68 -2.25 15.36
C PRO A 58 -8.13 -2.60 15.03
N VAL A 59 -8.49 -2.72 13.76
CA VAL A 59 -9.84 -3.15 13.35
C VAL A 59 -10.17 -4.57 13.85
N THR A 60 -9.18 -5.46 13.84
CA THR A 60 -9.29 -6.81 14.41
C THR A 60 -9.50 -6.78 15.92
N LEU A 61 -8.73 -5.95 16.65
CA LEU A 61 -8.84 -5.79 18.10
C LEU A 61 -10.19 -5.16 18.52
N LEU A 62 -10.80 -4.37 17.65
CA LEU A 62 -12.14 -3.83 17.82
C LEU A 62 -13.25 -4.84 17.45
N HIS A 63 -12.89 -6.08 17.12
CA HIS A 63 -13.81 -7.15 16.72
C HIS A 63 -14.78 -6.73 15.60
N ARG A 64 -14.32 -5.88 14.69
CA ARG A 64 -15.12 -5.48 13.52
C ARG A 64 -15.19 -6.65 12.55
N ILE A 65 -16.35 -6.80 11.93
CA ILE A 65 -16.61 -7.80 10.89
C ILE A 65 -16.75 -7.02 9.57
N PRO A 66 -16.19 -7.50 8.45
CA PRO A 66 -16.40 -6.86 7.16
C PRO A 66 -17.89 -6.87 6.81
N PRO A 67 -18.44 -5.79 6.22
CA PRO A 67 -19.86 -5.69 5.90
C PRO A 67 -20.27 -6.61 4.75
N MET A 68 -19.31 -7.16 4.01
CA MET A 68 -19.52 -8.12 2.95
C MET A 68 -18.71 -9.38 3.19
N GLN A 69 -19.19 -10.47 2.58
CA GLN A 69 -18.50 -11.75 2.65
C GLN A 69 -17.10 -11.64 2.03
N PRO A 70 -16.05 -12.14 2.71
CA PRO A 70 -14.71 -12.20 2.14
C PRO A 70 -14.66 -12.91 0.79
N PHE A 71 -13.89 -12.37 -0.16
CA PHE A 71 -13.68 -13.00 -1.47
C PHE A 71 -12.78 -14.24 -1.42
N ILE A 72 -12.02 -14.42 -0.35
CA ILE A 72 -11.09 -15.54 -0.20
C ILE A 72 -11.87 -16.71 0.39
N PRO A 73 -12.09 -17.81 -0.37
CA PRO A 73 -12.84 -18.96 0.13
C PRO A 73 -12.14 -19.56 1.35
N GLY A 74 -12.92 -19.97 2.35
CA GLY A 74 -12.42 -20.66 3.54
C GLY A 74 -11.97 -19.75 4.69
N ILE A 75 -11.95 -18.42 4.52
CA ILE A 75 -11.69 -17.49 5.63
C ILE A 75 -13.03 -16.99 6.18
N PRO A 76 -13.37 -17.31 7.44
CA PRO A 76 -14.61 -16.82 8.03
C PRO A 76 -14.55 -15.29 8.22
N PRO A 77 -15.68 -14.56 8.10
CA PRO A 77 -15.69 -13.09 8.22
C PRO A 77 -15.05 -12.55 9.51
N GLN A 78 -15.15 -13.29 10.61
CA GLN A 78 -14.59 -12.91 11.91
C GLN A 78 -13.06 -12.93 11.94
N GLU A 79 -12.43 -13.74 11.10
CA GLU A 79 -10.97 -13.88 11.02
C GLU A 79 -10.36 -13.05 9.88
N TYR A 80 -11.20 -12.41 9.07
CA TYR A 80 -10.77 -11.75 7.84
C TYR A 80 -9.74 -10.65 8.08
N TYR A 81 -9.98 -9.76 9.05
CA TYR A 81 -9.02 -8.69 9.33
C TYR A 81 -7.73 -9.21 9.97
N LEU A 82 -7.80 -10.27 10.78
CA LEU A 82 -6.60 -10.92 11.32
C LEU A 82 -5.76 -11.52 10.18
N PHE A 83 -6.42 -12.17 9.22
CA PHE A 83 -5.76 -12.66 8.01
C PHE A 83 -5.09 -11.51 7.25
N LEU A 84 -5.79 -10.39 7.02
CA LEU A 84 -5.21 -9.22 6.34
C LEU A 84 -4.01 -8.65 7.11
N THR A 85 -4.07 -8.53 8.44
CA THR A 85 -2.92 -8.11 9.24
C THR A 85 -1.66 -8.90 8.93
N VAL A 86 -1.77 -10.21 8.69
CA VAL A 86 -0.61 -11.05 8.36
C VAL A 86 -0.29 -11.04 6.87
N ALA A 87 -1.30 -11.10 6.01
CA ALA A 87 -1.13 -11.28 4.57
C ALA A 87 -0.72 -10.01 3.83
N THR A 88 -1.19 -8.84 4.27
CA THR A 88 -1.02 -7.56 3.55
C THR A 88 0.43 -7.24 3.15
N PRO A 89 1.45 -7.37 4.02
CA PRO A 89 2.82 -7.03 3.64
C PRO A 89 3.33 -7.86 2.45
N PHE A 90 2.94 -9.14 2.39
CA PHE A 90 3.34 -10.04 1.31
C PHE A 90 2.54 -9.79 0.03
N VAL A 91 1.22 -9.65 0.16
CA VAL A 91 0.31 -9.39 -0.96
C VAL A 91 0.67 -8.09 -1.66
N LEU A 92 0.96 -7.03 -0.89
CA LEU A 92 1.31 -5.73 -1.44
C LEU A 92 2.65 -5.74 -2.17
N VAL A 93 3.66 -6.49 -1.71
CA VAL A 93 4.93 -6.66 -2.43
C VAL A 93 4.71 -7.43 -3.73
N LEU A 94 3.97 -8.53 -3.69
CA LEU A 94 3.65 -9.32 -4.88
C LEU A 94 2.87 -8.49 -5.90
N GLN A 95 1.86 -7.75 -5.46
CA GLN A 95 1.08 -6.83 -6.28
C GLN A 95 1.99 -5.80 -6.96
N THR A 96 2.95 -5.22 -6.25
CA THR A 96 3.91 -4.26 -6.84
C THR A 96 4.73 -4.91 -7.95
N PHE A 97 5.22 -6.13 -7.76
CA PHE A 97 5.94 -6.84 -8.83
C PHE A 97 5.05 -7.16 -10.03
N LEU A 98 3.80 -7.57 -9.82
CA LEU A 98 2.86 -7.85 -10.90
C LEU A 98 2.57 -6.60 -11.71
N VAL A 99 2.26 -5.48 -11.05
CA VAL A 99 1.99 -4.20 -11.70
C VAL A 99 3.24 -3.67 -12.42
N ALA A 100 4.40 -3.70 -11.76
CA ALA A 100 5.65 -3.25 -12.37
C ALA A 100 6.05 -4.13 -13.57
N GLY A 101 5.85 -5.45 -13.47
CA GLY A 101 6.09 -6.40 -14.55
C GLY A 101 5.17 -6.15 -15.74
N PHE A 102 3.89 -5.89 -15.49
CA PHE A 102 2.92 -5.52 -16.53
C PHE A 102 3.31 -4.21 -17.23
N ILE A 103 3.66 -3.16 -16.47
CA ILE A 103 4.12 -1.89 -17.04
C ILE A 103 5.40 -2.09 -17.86
N HIS A 104 6.35 -2.87 -17.35
CA HIS A 104 7.58 -3.19 -18.05
C HIS A 104 7.29 -3.88 -19.39
N LEU A 105 6.45 -4.92 -19.40
CA LEU A 105 6.03 -5.63 -20.59
C LEU A 105 5.33 -4.71 -21.60
N ALA A 106 4.38 -3.89 -21.13
CA ALA A 106 3.66 -2.95 -21.98
C ALA A 106 4.62 -1.96 -22.67
N LEU A 107 5.59 -1.40 -21.93
CA LEU A 107 6.60 -0.52 -22.50
C LEU A 107 7.48 -1.24 -23.53
N ARG A 108 7.86 -2.50 -23.27
CA ARG A 108 8.67 -3.30 -24.19
C ARG A 108 7.91 -3.64 -25.47
N VAL A 109 6.63 -3.96 -25.39
CA VAL A 109 5.75 -4.19 -26.56
C VAL A 109 5.63 -2.92 -27.41
N LEU A 110 5.60 -1.74 -26.78
CA LEU A 110 5.59 -0.44 -27.46
C LEU A 110 6.98 0.01 -27.97
N GLY A 111 8.00 -0.84 -27.90
CA GLY A 111 9.36 -0.50 -28.34
C GLY A 111 10.06 0.54 -27.46
N ARG A 112 9.56 0.83 -26.26
CA ARG A 112 10.15 1.79 -25.32
C ARG A 112 11.18 1.10 -24.43
N PRO A 113 12.37 1.70 -24.22
CA PRO A 113 13.31 1.19 -23.23
C PRO A 113 12.69 1.32 -21.83
N SER A 114 12.84 0.28 -21.02
CA SER A 114 12.32 0.27 -19.65
C SER A 114 13.21 -0.59 -18.76
N GLN A 115 13.32 -0.21 -17.49
CA GLN A 115 14.11 -0.93 -16.49
C GLN A 115 13.19 -1.37 -15.35
N LEU A 116 12.99 -2.68 -15.20
CA LEU A 116 12.05 -3.24 -14.22
C LEU A 116 12.37 -2.77 -12.78
N GLY A 117 13.65 -2.76 -12.39
CA GLY A 117 14.07 -2.31 -11.05
C GLY A 117 13.66 -0.86 -10.75
N LEU A 118 13.80 0.04 -11.73
CA LEU A 118 13.36 1.43 -11.59
C LEU A 118 11.84 1.53 -11.44
N ILE A 119 11.08 0.77 -12.23
CA ILE A 119 9.61 0.75 -12.14
C ILE A 119 9.17 0.27 -10.75
N VAL A 120 9.77 -0.81 -10.23
CA VAL A 120 9.49 -1.31 -8.87
C VAL A 120 9.85 -0.28 -7.82
N ASN A 121 11.00 0.40 -7.95
CA ASN A 121 11.43 1.45 -7.02
C ASN A 121 10.43 2.61 -6.99
N ILE A 122 10.01 3.12 -8.14
CA ILE A 122 9.04 4.22 -8.24
C ILE A 122 7.68 3.78 -7.68
N ALA A 123 7.19 2.60 -8.08
CA ALA A 123 5.89 2.09 -7.65
C ALA A 123 5.83 1.89 -6.13
N GLY A 124 6.85 1.28 -5.53
CA GLY A 124 6.92 1.05 -4.08
C GLY A 124 6.97 2.35 -3.28
N PHE A 125 7.76 3.34 -3.72
CA PHE A 125 7.78 4.65 -3.05
C PHE A 125 6.48 5.43 -3.23
N ALA A 126 5.88 5.42 -4.42
CA ALA A 126 4.59 6.07 -4.67
C ALA A 126 3.51 5.48 -3.75
N ALA A 127 3.46 4.15 -3.63
CA ALA A 127 2.54 3.47 -2.73
C ALA A 127 2.79 3.79 -1.25
N LEU A 128 4.05 3.87 -0.81
CA LEU A 128 4.39 4.29 0.56
C LEU A 128 3.95 5.73 0.85
N VAL A 129 4.20 6.66 -0.07
CA VAL A 129 3.84 8.08 0.05
C VAL A 129 2.33 8.26 0.16
N VAL A 130 1.57 7.70 -0.80
CA VAL A 130 0.11 7.78 -0.78
C VAL A 130 -0.44 7.07 0.46
N GLY A 131 0.09 5.89 0.73
CA GLY A 131 -0.38 5.06 1.82
C GLY A 131 -0.25 5.68 3.20
N ALA A 132 0.92 6.24 3.51
CA ALA A 132 1.13 6.87 4.81
C ALA A 132 0.19 8.08 5.04
N VAL A 133 -0.34 8.70 3.98
CA VAL A 133 -1.38 9.74 4.07
C VAL A 133 -2.78 9.13 4.27
N LEU A 134 -3.03 7.94 3.72
CA LEU A 134 -4.32 7.24 3.91
C LEU A 134 -4.52 6.80 5.36
N ILE A 135 -3.47 6.40 6.08
CA ILE A 135 -3.60 5.95 7.48
C ILE A 135 -4.28 7.00 8.39
N PRO A 136 -3.80 8.26 8.49
CA PRO A 136 -4.48 9.26 9.31
C PRO A 136 -5.88 9.60 8.77
N TRP A 137 -6.10 9.49 7.47
CA TRP A 137 -7.43 9.65 6.88
C TRP A 137 -8.41 8.57 7.36
N ASP A 138 -7.99 7.30 7.33
CA ASP A 138 -8.79 6.16 7.81
C ASP A 138 -9.15 6.32 9.29
N TRP A 139 -8.18 6.76 10.11
CA TRP A 139 -8.41 7.04 11.52
C TRP A 139 -9.35 8.22 11.78
N MET A 140 -9.21 9.29 11.00
CA MET A 140 -10.14 10.42 11.07
C MET A 140 -11.56 9.97 10.73
N TRP A 141 -11.72 9.13 9.71
CA TRP A 141 -13.01 8.56 9.33
C TRP A 141 -13.63 7.72 10.46
N PHE A 142 -12.86 6.84 11.10
CA PHE A 142 -13.32 6.09 12.27
C PHE A 142 -13.66 7.00 13.45
N ALA A 143 -12.87 8.05 13.70
CA ALA A 143 -13.09 9.00 14.79
C ALA A 143 -14.36 9.83 14.62
N LEU A 144 -14.74 10.13 13.38
CA LEU A 144 -16.00 10.81 13.05
C LEU A 144 -17.24 9.91 13.19
N GLY A 145 -17.06 8.65 13.64
CA GLY A 145 -18.14 7.69 13.80
C GLY A 145 -18.69 7.19 12.46
N ALA A 146 -17.99 7.45 11.36
CA ALA A 146 -18.43 7.02 10.04
C ALA A 146 -18.23 5.50 9.90
N ALA A 147 -19.29 4.74 10.19
CA ALA A 147 -19.28 3.28 10.11
C ALA A 147 -19.41 2.77 8.66
N ASN A 148 -19.72 3.66 7.72
CA ASN A 148 -19.91 3.30 6.32
C ASN A 148 -18.55 3.01 5.64
N GLN A 149 -18.16 1.73 5.66
CA GLN A 149 -16.92 1.26 5.05
C GLN A 149 -16.92 1.36 3.51
N TYR A 150 -18.09 1.58 2.87
CA TYR A 150 -18.20 1.80 1.43
C TYR A 150 -17.62 3.15 1.02
N LEU A 151 -17.95 4.21 1.77
CA LEU A 151 -17.44 5.56 1.51
C LEU A 151 -15.94 5.69 1.81
N LEU A 152 -15.44 4.84 2.73
CA LEU A 152 -14.01 4.72 3.01
C LEU A 152 -13.24 3.98 1.88
N GLY A 153 -13.95 3.33 0.95
CA GLY A 153 -13.34 2.60 -0.18
C GLY A 153 -12.67 1.28 0.22
N ILE A 154 -12.89 0.78 1.43
CA ILE A 154 -12.31 -0.48 1.92
C ILE A 154 -13.13 -1.69 1.45
N THR A 155 -14.41 -1.52 1.11
CA THR A 155 -15.27 -2.61 0.65
C THR A 155 -15.95 -2.28 -0.68
N PRO A 156 -15.77 -3.10 -1.74
CA PRO A 156 -16.42 -2.87 -3.02
C PRO A 156 -17.91 -3.24 -2.95
N CYS A 157 -18.81 -2.26 -3.10
CA CYS A 157 -20.25 -2.50 -3.17
C CYS A 157 -20.61 -3.14 -4.53
N TYR A 158 -20.93 -4.43 -4.53
CA TYR A 158 -21.50 -5.10 -5.69
C TYR A 158 -23.01 -5.25 -5.51
N GLY A 159 -23.79 -4.43 -6.22
CA GLY A 159 -25.26 -4.52 -6.22
C GLY A 159 -26.00 -3.73 -5.14
N CYS A 160 -25.37 -2.73 -4.48
CA CYS A 160 -26.14 -1.78 -3.69
C CYS A 160 -26.72 -0.69 -4.59
N ASP A 161 -28.03 -0.57 -4.61
CA ASP A 161 -28.71 0.56 -5.22
C ASP A 161 -28.31 1.85 -4.49
N ALA A 162 -28.27 3.00 -5.18
CA ALA A 162 -27.84 4.28 -4.61
C ALA A 162 -28.61 4.67 -3.32
N LEU A 163 -29.83 4.16 -3.15
CA LEU A 163 -30.64 4.31 -1.94
C LEU A 163 -30.03 3.59 -0.72
N THR A 164 -29.42 2.42 -0.89
CA THR A 164 -28.79 1.65 0.19
C THR A 164 -27.49 2.30 0.67
N LEU A 165 -26.79 3.00 -0.24
CA LEU A 165 -25.61 3.82 0.08
C LEU A 165 -25.96 5.06 0.91
N LEU A 166 -27.16 5.63 0.70
CA LEU A 166 -27.64 6.81 1.41
C LEU A 166 -28.39 6.48 2.71
N ALA A 167 -28.96 5.28 2.83
CA ALA A 167 -29.75 4.85 3.99
C ALA A 167 -28.90 4.25 5.14
N GLY A 168 -27.59 4.08 4.97
CA GLY A 168 -26.68 3.57 5.99
C GLY A 168 -26.35 4.59 7.07
N THR A 169 -27.32 4.91 7.93
CA THR A 169 -27.13 5.47 9.28
C THR A 169 -26.89 4.35 10.29
#